data_AF-A0A0K6ISX7-F1
#
_entry.id   AF-A0A0K6ISX7-F1
#
_cell.length_a   1.000
_cell.length_b   1.000
_cell.length_c   1.000
_cell.angle_alpha   90.00
_cell.angle_beta   90.00
_cell.angle_gamma   90.00
#
_symmetry.space_group_name_H-M   'P 1'
#
loop_
_entity.id
_entity.type
_entity.pdbx_description
1 polymer ?
#
loop_
_entity_poly.entity_id
_entity_poly.type
_entity_poly.pdbx_seq_one_letter_code
_entity_poly.pdbx_strand_id
1 'polypeptide(L)'
;MAQLVFRLKNVPDEEADDIRGLLNEHEIEFYETSAGRWQISMAGIWVRDKTQAQQAKVLIAEDQAQRAARAQQITTRDWLAGFITHARQNPVEFVFTVVAVLLVLSLSVIPFYIGKQLAS
;
A
#
# COMPACT_ATOMS: atom_id res chain seq x y z
N MET A 1 -23.78 -4.49 -20.17
CA MET A 1 -22.31 -4.68 -20.16
C MET A 1 -21.89 -4.72 -18.73
N ALA A 2 -21.15 -5.75 -18.36
CA ALA A 2 -20.72 -5.92 -16.98
C ALA A 2 -19.74 -4.81 -16.57
N GLN A 3 -19.78 -4.46 -15.30
CA GLN A 3 -18.92 -3.44 -14.72
C GLN A 3 -18.02 -4.04 -13.65
N LEU A 4 -16.77 -3.62 -13.67
CA LEU A 4 -15.82 -3.91 -12.60
C LEU A 4 -16.28 -3.20 -11.33
N VAL A 5 -16.47 -3.96 -10.26
CA VAL A 5 -16.86 -3.43 -8.95
C VAL A 5 -15.71 -3.50 -7.94
N PHE A 6 -14.81 -4.47 -8.09
CA PHE A 6 -13.66 -4.64 -7.20
C PHE A 6 -12.44 -5.20 -7.93
N ARG A 7 -11.23 -4.74 -7.58
CA ARG A 7 -9.97 -5.21 -8.18
C ARG A 7 -9.31 -6.19 -7.24
N LEU A 8 -8.89 -7.35 -7.74
CA LEU A 8 -8.26 -8.41 -6.93
C LEU A 8 -6.72 -8.34 -6.97
N LYS A 9 -6.15 -7.29 -7.55
CA LYS A 9 -4.69 -7.14 -7.64
C LYS A 9 -4.14 -6.65 -6.30
N ASN A 10 -3.18 -7.39 -5.73
CA ASN A 10 -2.56 -7.11 -4.42
C ASN A 10 -3.56 -7.07 -3.25
N VAL A 11 -4.69 -7.76 -3.38
CA VAL A 11 -5.67 -7.91 -2.30
C VAL A 11 -5.42 -9.26 -1.62
N PRO A 12 -5.33 -9.32 -0.27
CA PRO A 12 -5.27 -10.58 0.46
C PRO A 12 -6.50 -11.45 0.18
N ASP A 13 -6.34 -12.78 0.20
CA ASP A 13 -7.45 -13.70 -0.08
C ASP A 13 -8.63 -13.50 0.89
N GLU A 14 -8.34 -13.21 2.17
CA GLU A 14 -9.35 -12.90 3.18
C GLU A 14 -10.23 -11.70 2.81
N GLU A 15 -9.61 -10.62 2.29
CA GLU A 15 -10.35 -9.42 1.88
C GLU A 15 -11.16 -9.70 0.61
N ALA A 16 -10.63 -10.51 -0.32
CA ALA A 16 -11.38 -10.95 -1.48
C ALA A 16 -12.62 -11.79 -1.07
N ASP A 17 -12.46 -12.68 -0.08
CA ASP A 17 -13.55 -13.48 0.48
C ASP A 17 -14.60 -12.61 1.18
N ASP A 18 -14.19 -11.58 1.92
CA ASP A 18 -15.08 -10.60 2.53
C ASP A 18 -15.95 -9.90 1.48
N ILE A 19 -15.36 -9.46 0.35
CA ILE A 19 -16.12 -8.83 -0.73
C ILE A 19 -17.07 -9.84 -1.40
N ARG A 20 -16.67 -11.11 -1.58
CA ARG A 20 -17.58 -12.15 -2.08
C ARG A 20 -18.76 -12.36 -1.14
N GLY A 21 -18.50 -12.42 0.17
CA GLY A 21 -19.52 -12.53 1.22
C GLY A 21 -20.50 -11.37 1.16
N LEU A 22 -19.99 -10.14 1.13
CA LEU A 22 -20.79 -8.93 1.04
C LEU A 22 -21.71 -8.92 -0.19
N LEU A 23 -21.20 -9.32 -1.36
CA LEU A 23 -22.01 -9.37 -2.57
C LEU A 23 -23.08 -10.47 -2.50
N ASN A 24 -22.76 -11.63 -1.92
CA ASN A 24 -23.72 -12.73 -1.73
C ASN A 24 -24.83 -12.36 -0.74
N GLU A 25 -24.50 -11.70 0.37
CA GLU A 25 -25.47 -11.26 1.39
C GLU A 25 -26.52 -10.30 0.83
N HIS A 26 -26.14 -9.49 -0.16
CA HIS A 26 -27.01 -8.54 -0.84
C HIS A 26 -27.63 -9.10 -2.15
N GLU A 27 -27.51 -10.40 -2.39
CA GLU A 27 -28.04 -11.11 -3.57
C GLU A 27 -27.56 -10.52 -4.92
N ILE A 28 -26.33 -10.01 -4.95
CA ILE A 28 -25.73 -9.40 -6.14
C ILE A 28 -25.01 -10.47 -6.96
N GLU A 29 -25.43 -10.67 -8.21
CA GLU A 29 -24.80 -11.65 -9.10
C GLU A 29 -23.46 -11.11 -9.63
N PHE A 30 -22.37 -11.81 -9.32
CA PHE A 30 -21.02 -11.44 -9.73
C PHE A 30 -20.27 -12.60 -10.38
N TYR A 31 -19.21 -12.24 -11.12
CA TYR A 31 -18.26 -13.20 -11.65
C TYR A 31 -16.83 -12.65 -11.54
N GLU A 32 -15.86 -13.55 -11.51
CA GLU A 32 -14.47 -13.21 -11.28
C GLU A 32 -13.60 -13.47 -12.50
N THR A 33 -12.61 -12.61 -12.68
CA THR A 33 -11.50 -12.84 -13.61
C THR A 33 -10.22 -13.08 -12.83
N SER A 34 -9.44 -14.08 -13.24
CA SER A 34 -8.12 -14.37 -12.67
C SER A 34 -7.00 -13.65 -13.45
N ALA A 35 -5.90 -13.32 -12.77
CA ALA A 35 -4.73 -12.67 -13.36
C ALA A 35 -3.85 -13.64 -14.19
N GLY A 36 -4.21 -14.93 -14.21
CA GLY A 36 -3.42 -16.01 -14.81
C GLY A 36 -2.07 -16.19 -14.12
N ARG A 37 -1.27 -17.18 -14.58
CA ARG A 37 0.03 -17.51 -13.96
C ARG A 37 1.06 -16.38 -14.02
N TRP A 38 0.87 -15.42 -14.93
CA TRP A 38 1.78 -14.31 -15.15
C TRP A 38 1.34 -12.99 -14.51
N GLN A 39 0.17 -12.95 -13.86
CA GLN A 39 -0.37 -11.76 -13.20
C GLN A 39 -0.56 -10.52 -14.14
N ILE A 40 -0.71 -10.76 -15.46
CA ILE A 40 -0.79 -9.70 -16.48
C ILE A 40 -2.25 -9.27 -16.74
N SER A 41 -3.23 -10.16 -16.53
CA SER A 41 -4.64 -9.82 -16.76
C SER A 41 -5.26 -9.07 -15.58
N MET A 42 -6.32 -8.30 -15.87
CA MET A 42 -7.11 -7.60 -14.86
C MET A 42 -7.93 -8.61 -14.05
N ALA A 43 -7.41 -9.00 -12.89
CA ALA A 43 -8.19 -9.76 -11.92
C ALA A 43 -9.14 -8.85 -11.15
N GLY A 44 -10.39 -9.27 -11.07
CA GLY A 44 -11.44 -8.45 -10.46
C GLY A 44 -12.77 -9.16 -10.38
N ILE A 45 -13.64 -8.58 -9.58
CA ILE A 45 -15.05 -8.96 -9.45
C ILE A 45 -15.88 -8.04 -10.33
N TRP A 46 -16.74 -8.64 -11.15
CA TRP A 46 -17.56 -7.97 -12.14
C TRP A 46 -19.03 -8.28 -11.92
N VAL A 47 -19.87 -7.26 -12.05
CA VAL A 47 -21.34 -7.38 -11.91
C VAL A 47 -21.98 -7.08 -13.26
N ARG A 48 -22.90 -7.95 -13.71
CA ARG A 48 -23.51 -7.87 -15.04
C ARG A 48 -24.52 -6.73 -15.14
N ASP A 49 -25.36 -6.58 -14.12
CA ASP A 49 -26.40 -5.56 -14.06
C ASP A 49 -25.82 -4.21 -13.60
N LYS A 50 -26.22 -3.12 -14.27
CA LYS A 50 -25.65 -1.79 -13.97
C LYS A 50 -26.15 -1.23 -12.63
N THR A 51 -27.40 -1.50 -12.27
CA THR A 51 -28.01 -1.04 -11.03
C THR A 51 -27.37 -1.78 -9.86
N GLN A 52 -27.24 -3.11 -9.97
CA GLN A 52 -26.53 -3.91 -8.97
C GLN A 52 -25.05 -3.55 -8.89
N ALA A 53 -24.40 -3.24 -10.02
CA ALA A 53 -22.99 -2.80 -10.01
C ALA A 53 -22.81 -1.47 -9.27
N GLN A 54 -23.76 -0.55 -9.39
CA GLN A 54 -23.73 0.70 -8.65
C GLN A 54 -23.97 0.47 -7.16
N GLN A 55 -24.92 -0.39 -6.80
CA GLN A 55 -25.18 -0.79 -5.42
C GLN A 55 -23.95 -1.47 -4.80
N ALA A 56 -23.34 -2.43 -5.49
CA ALA A 56 -22.11 -3.11 -5.07
C ALA A 56 -20.98 -2.12 -4.76
N LYS A 57 -20.75 -1.15 -5.64
CA LYS A 57 -19.70 -0.13 -5.42
C LYS A 57 -19.95 0.71 -4.17
N VAL A 58 -21.22 1.05 -3.88
CA VAL A 58 -21.59 1.79 -2.67
C VAL A 58 -21.33 0.95 -1.43
N LEU A 59 -21.78 -0.31 -1.41
CA LEU A 59 -21.59 -1.23 -0.28
C LEU A 59 -20.11 -1.46 0.01
N ILE A 60 -19.32 -1.74 -1.03
CA ILE A 60 -17.87 -1.94 -0.90
C ILE A 60 -17.18 -0.66 -0.38
N ALA A 61 -17.56 0.51 -0.88
CA ALA A 61 -17.00 1.77 -0.42
C ALA A 61 -17.33 2.05 1.05
N GLU A 62 -18.54 1.71 1.49
CA GLU A 62 -18.97 1.86 2.88
C GLU A 62 -18.23 0.92 3.83
N ASP A 63 -18.10 -0.36 3.46
CA ASP A 63 -17.31 -1.34 4.22
C ASP A 63 -15.84 -0.89 4.36
N GLN A 64 -15.23 -0.48 3.25
CA GLN A 64 -13.85 0.00 3.23
C GLN A 64 -13.66 1.28 4.05
N ALA A 65 -14.62 2.22 4.00
CA ALA A 65 -14.58 3.42 4.82
C ALA A 65 -14.69 3.09 6.31
N GLN A 66 -15.52 2.11 6.68
CA GLN A 66 -15.65 1.66 8.06
C GLN A 66 -14.37 0.99 8.55
N ARG A 67 -13.71 0.17 7.71
CA ARG A 67 -12.41 -0.44 8.02
C ARG A 67 -11.31 0.61 8.15
N ALA A 68 -11.26 1.60 7.26
CA ALA A 68 -10.32 2.70 7.34
C ALA A 68 -10.51 3.56 8.60
N ALA A 69 -11.75 3.73 9.06
CA ALA A 69 -12.04 4.44 10.31
C ALA A 69 -11.65 3.63 11.56
N ARG A 70 -11.70 2.29 11.50
CA ARG A 70 -11.29 1.39 12.58
C ARG A 70 -9.78 1.11 12.59
N ALA A 71 -9.14 1.17 11.44
CA ALA A 71 -7.69 1.15 11.32
C ALA A 71 -7.18 2.35 12.11
N GLN A 72 -6.62 2.08 13.29
CA GLN A 72 -6.10 3.10 14.19
C GLN A 72 -5.25 4.07 13.36
N GLN A 73 -5.56 5.36 13.44
CA GLN A 73 -4.75 6.40 12.81
C GLN A 73 -3.34 6.20 13.32
N ILE A 74 -2.45 5.71 12.45
CA ILE A 74 -1.02 5.56 12.75
C ILE A 74 -0.57 6.96 13.14
N THR A 75 -0.41 7.17 14.45
CA THR A 75 -0.09 8.48 14.95
C THR A 75 1.38 8.72 14.59
N THR A 76 1.81 9.97 14.46
CA THR A 76 3.24 10.29 14.24
C THR A 76 4.16 9.62 15.28
N ARG A 77 3.62 9.33 16.47
CA ARG A 77 4.29 8.54 17.53
C ARG A 77 4.50 7.07 17.15
N ASP A 78 3.56 6.42 16.47
CA ASP A 78 3.68 5.04 16.01
C ASP A 78 4.70 4.92 14.86
N TRP A 79 4.79 5.95 14.03
CA TRP A 79 5.82 6.02 12.98
C TRP A 79 7.23 6.11 13.59
N LEU A 80 7.43 6.98 14.59
CA LEU A 80 8.69 7.08 15.33
C LEU A 80 9.02 5.79 16.10
N ALA A 81 8.01 5.18 16.75
CA ALA A 81 8.17 3.91 17.45
C ALA A 81 8.54 2.78 16.49
N GLY A 82 7.92 2.72 15.30
CA GLY A 82 8.26 1.79 14.23
C GLY A 82 9.70 1.99 13.74
N PHE A 83 10.14 3.24 13.53
CA PHE A 83 11.50 3.55 13.11
C PHE A 83 12.56 3.11 14.15
N ILE A 84 12.31 3.38 15.44
CA ILE A 84 13.19 2.97 16.54
C ILE A 84 13.20 1.43 16.67
N THR A 85 12.05 0.79 16.48
CA THR A 85 11.92 -0.67 16.53
C THR A 85 12.68 -1.32 15.37
N HIS A 86 12.58 -0.76 14.16
CA HIS A 86 13.28 -1.24 12.98
C HIS A 86 14.80 -1.04 13.10
N ALA A 87 15.24 0.11 13.61
CA ALA A 87 16.66 0.39 13.89
C ALA A 87 17.24 -0.56 14.95
N ARG A 88 16.44 -1.01 15.92
CA ARG A 88 16.84 -2.02 16.91
C ARG A 88 16.85 -3.45 16.37
N GLN A 89 15.95 -3.77 15.44
CA GLN A 89 15.89 -5.10 14.83
C GLN A 89 17.01 -5.34 13.82
N ASN A 90 17.45 -4.29 13.10
CA ASN A 90 18.51 -4.36 12.10
C ASN A 90 19.64 -3.34 12.36
N PRO A 91 20.40 -3.48 13.47
CA PRO A 91 21.39 -2.48 13.86
C PRO A 91 22.55 -2.36 12.87
N VAL A 92 22.91 -3.45 12.17
CA VAL A 92 24.03 -3.47 11.21
C VAL A 92 23.69 -2.66 9.96
N GLU A 93 22.52 -2.90 9.36
CA GLU A 93 22.07 -2.18 8.16
C GLU A 93 21.94 -0.67 8.43
N PHE A 94 21.34 -0.30 9.57
CA PHE A 94 21.22 1.08 9.99
C PHE A 94 22.57 1.79 10.11
N VAL A 95 23.56 1.17 10.76
CA VAL A 95 24.92 1.73 10.89
C VAL A 95 25.59 1.89 9.53
N PHE A 96 25.50 0.90 8.65
CA PHE A 96 26.07 0.99 7.30
C PHE A 96 25.44 2.13 6.50
N THR A 97 24.11 2.29 6.56
CA THR A 97 23.42 3.40 5.88
C THR A 97 23.88 4.75 6.43
N VAL A 98 23.98 4.91 7.75
CA VAL A 98 24.46 6.16 8.37
C VAL A 98 25.90 6.48 7.95
N VAL A 99 26.80 5.48 7.97
CA VAL A 99 28.20 5.66 7.54
C VAL A 99 28.27 6.05 6.06
N ALA A 100 27.49 5.39 5.19
CA ALA A 100 27.45 5.69 3.77
C ALA A 100 26.97 7.13 3.51
N VAL A 101 25.91 7.56 4.19
CA VAL A 101 25.38 8.93 4.09
C VAL A 101 26.44 9.94 4.57
N LEU A 102 27.08 9.70 5.72
CA LEU A 102 28.14 10.58 6.23
C LEU A 102 29.35 10.64 5.29
N LEU A 103 29.71 9.53 4.65
CA LEU A 103 30.80 9.47 3.68
C LEU A 103 30.47 10.30 2.44
N VAL A 104 29.27 10.14 1.87
CA VAL A 104 28.81 10.92 0.71
C VAL A 104 28.76 12.41 1.05
N LEU A 105 28.19 12.77 2.21
CA LEU A 105 28.15 14.16 2.67
C LEU A 105 29.55 14.73 2.87
N SER A 106 30.44 13.95 3.48
CA SER A 106 31.83 14.37 3.70
C SER A 106 32.53 14.60 2.37
N LEU A 107 32.46 13.66 1.41
CA LEU A 107 33.03 13.83 0.07
C LEU A 107 32.44 15.01 -0.70
N SER A 108 31.16 15.32 -0.52
CA SER A 108 30.49 16.45 -1.15
C SER A 108 30.89 17.79 -0.55
N VAL A 109 31.07 17.85 0.78
CA VAL A 109 31.32 19.09 1.52
C VAL A 109 32.81 19.42 1.64
N ILE A 110 33.69 18.42 1.72
CA ILE A 110 35.16 18.57 1.75
C ILE A 110 35.70 19.53 0.67
N PRO A 111 35.36 19.41 -0.62
CA PRO A 111 35.89 20.30 -1.65
C PRO A 111 35.46 21.76 -1.47
N PHE A 112 34.32 22.02 -0.84
CA PHE A 112 33.85 23.37 -0.55
C PHE A 112 34.65 24.03 0.59
N TYR A 113 35.08 23.24 1.59
CA TYR A 113 35.98 23.72 2.64
C TYR A 113 37.42 23.89 2.16
N ILE A 114 37.93 22.95 1.35
CA ILE A 114 39.28 23.01 0.77
C ILE A 114 39.41 24.18 -0.22
N GLY A 115 38.40 24.38 -1.08
CA GLY A 115 38.39 25.51 -2.03
C GLY A 115 38.42 26.88 -1.36
N LYS A 116 37.90 26.98 -0.12
CA LYS A 116 37.90 28.23 0.66
C LYS A 116 39.28 28.57 1.24
N GLN A 117 40.17 27.59 1.46
CA GLN A 117 41.54 27.82 1.93
C GLN A 117 42.51 28.22 0.83
N LEU A 118 42.24 27.89 -0.44
CA LEU A 118 43.10 28.24 -1.59
C LEU A 118 42.88 29.67 -2.12
N ALA A 119 41.82 30.35 -1.65
CA ALA A 119 41.46 31.72 -2.06
C ALA A 119 41.82 32.79 -1.01
N SER A 120 42.55 32.43 0.05
CA SER A 120 43.15 33.33 1.04
C SER A 120 44.66 33.26 0.97
#